data_AF-A0A915APK8-F1
#
_entry.id   AF-A0A915APK8-F1
#
_cell.length_a   1.000
_cell.length_b   1.000
_cell.length_c   1.000
_cell.angle_alpha   90.00
_cell.angle_beta   90.00
_cell.angle_gamma   90.00
#
_symmetry.space_group_name_H-M   'P 1'
#
loop_
_entity.id
_entity.type
_entity.pdbx_description
1 polymer ?
#
loop_
_entity_poly.entity_id
_entity_poly.type
_entity_poly.pdbx_seq_one_letter_code
_entity_poly.pdbx_strand_id
1 'polypeptide(L)'
;ALLHFRPSVAVFQTKILRNFRMVPISSLAGIDSRSLKNGDAAPKELQAGHFRLYSMRFCPFSKRALIYLAKKGIKAEIININLKEKPEWYFAKNSDGAVPTLEYDGKVVSESTVISQFLDDLMPETSILPKDPYERAQQRILFGKLSPVR
;
A
#
# COMPACT_ATOMS: atom_id res chain seq x y z
N ALA A 1 58.21 30.85 -0.72
CA ALA A 1 56.80 30.60 -1.06
C ALA A 1 56.63 29.10 -1.29
N LEU A 2 56.58 28.26 -0.26
CA LEU A 2 55.45 27.97 0.62
C LEU A 2 54.13 27.67 -0.13
N LEU A 3 53.85 26.37 -0.26
CA LEU A 3 52.63 25.65 0.11
C LEU A 3 51.93 24.85 -1.00
N HIS A 4 52.01 23.53 -0.81
CA HIS A 4 51.13 22.51 -1.35
C HIS A 4 49.65 22.85 -1.13
N PHE A 5 48.85 22.73 -2.19
CA PHE A 5 47.39 22.68 -2.08
C PHE A 5 46.92 21.27 -2.42
N ARG A 6 46.69 20.46 -1.38
CA ARG A 6 45.85 19.26 -1.45
C ARG A 6 44.39 19.72 -1.41
N PRO A 7 43.51 19.30 -2.33
CA PRO A 7 42.08 19.49 -2.11
C PRO A 7 41.60 18.53 -1.01
N SER A 8 40.87 19.14 -0.09
CA SER A 8 40.41 18.64 1.20
C SER A 8 39.34 17.56 1.08
N VAL A 9 39.44 16.57 1.96
CA VAL A 9 38.40 15.62 2.37
C VAL A 9 37.31 16.39 3.11
N ALA A 10 36.42 17.10 2.40
CA ALA A 10 35.36 17.88 3.06
C ALA A 10 34.18 18.28 2.15
N VAL A 11 33.63 17.37 1.34
CA VAL A 11 32.28 17.57 0.76
C VAL A 11 31.53 16.23 0.64
N PHE A 12 31.47 15.46 1.74
CA PHE A 12 30.64 14.24 1.82
C PHE A 12 29.75 14.23 3.07
N GLN A 13 29.47 15.41 3.63
CA GLN A 13 28.46 15.59 4.67
C GLN A 13 27.64 16.84 4.39
N THR A 14 26.58 16.70 3.61
CA THR A 14 25.33 17.50 3.71
C THR A 14 24.37 17.08 2.61
N LYS A 15 23.61 15.99 2.86
CA LYS A 15 22.27 15.77 2.30
C LYS A 15 21.56 14.62 3.03
N ILE A 16 21.65 14.61 4.35
CA ILE A 16 20.73 13.86 5.23
C ILE A 16 19.51 14.76 5.45
N LEU A 17 18.76 14.98 4.38
CA LEU A 17 17.38 15.47 4.38
C LEU A 17 16.69 14.78 3.20
N ARG A 18 16.67 13.44 3.22
CA ARG A 18 15.78 12.68 2.33
C ARG A 18 14.38 12.75 2.92
N ASN A 19 13.72 13.84 2.55
CA ASN A 19 12.28 14.02 2.39
C ASN A 19 11.44 12.82 2.91
N PHE A 20 10.99 12.90 4.16
CA PHE A 20 9.63 12.46 4.45
C PHE A 20 8.69 13.39 3.66
N ARG A 21 8.57 13.16 2.35
CA ARG A 21 7.50 13.78 1.56
C ARG A 21 6.24 13.06 2.04
N MET A 22 5.58 13.66 3.03
CA MET A 22 4.29 13.23 3.49
C MET A 22 3.39 13.19 2.25
N VAL A 23 3.04 11.99 1.79
CA VAL A 23 2.22 11.84 0.60
C VAL A 23 0.86 12.41 0.97
N PRO A 24 0.37 13.43 0.25
CA PRO A 24 -0.92 13.99 0.59
C PRO A 24 -1.99 12.90 0.43
N ILE A 25 -2.93 12.84 1.37
CA ILE A 25 -4.09 11.92 1.34
C ILE A 25 -4.85 12.03 0.01
N SER A 26 -4.70 13.16 -0.71
CA SER A 26 -5.19 13.38 -2.07
C SER A 26 -4.70 12.35 -3.12
N SER A 27 -3.70 11.52 -2.80
CA SER A 27 -3.24 10.42 -3.64
C SER A 27 -4.17 9.19 -3.65
N LEU A 28 -5.05 9.05 -2.63
CA LEU A 28 -6.00 7.95 -2.48
C LEU A 28 -7.42 8.44 -2.77
N ALA A 29 -7.74 8.58 -4.05
CA ALA A 29 -9.03 9.11 -4.49
C ALA A 29 -10.16 8.17 -4.07
N GLY A 30 -11.22 8.71 -3.46
CA GLY A 30 -12.40 7.93 -3.07
C GLY A 30 -12.32 7.25 -1.70
N ILE A 31 -11.30 7.53 -0.86
CA ILE A 31 -11.20 6.94 0.48
C ILE A 31 -12.45 7.18 1.35
N ASP A 32 -13.07 8.36 1.23
CA ASP A 32 -14.31 8.74 1.94
C ASP A 32 -15.58 8.60 1.11
N SER A 33 -15.51 7.93 -0.05
CA SER A 33 -16.68 7.72 -0.92
C SER A 33 -17.74 6.85 -0.26
N ARG A 34 -19.00 6.99 -0.72
CA ARG A 34 -20.10 6.07 -0.39
C ARG A 34 -19.69 4.64 -0.76
N SER A 35 -20.06 3.67 0.07
CA SER A 35 -19.89 2.26 -0.28
C SER A 35 -20.88 1.79 -1.36
N LEU A 36 -20.38 0.98 -2.29
CA LEU A 36 -21.16 0.27 -3.28
C LEU A 36 -21.80 -0.97 -2.65
N LYS A 37 -23.07 -1.19 -2.94
CA LYS A 37 -23.88 -2.30 -2.43
C LYS A 37 -24.54 -3.09 -3.55
N ASN A 38 -25.28 -4.15 -3.21
CA ASN A 38 -25.99 -4.93 -4.20
C ASN A 38 -26.92 -4.06 -5.07
N GLY A 39 -26.90 -4.32 -6.38
CA GLY A 39 -27.57 -3.51 -7.41
C GLY A 39 -26.81 -2.26 -7.86
N ASP A 40 -25.77 -1.79 -7.16
CA ASP A 40 -24.93 -0.70 -7.66
C ASP A 40 -24.04 -1.21 -8.81
N ALA A 41 -23.87 -0.41 -9.85
CA ALA A 41 -23.07 -0.76 -11.02
C ALA A 41 -21.59 -0.98 -10.67
N ALA A 42 -20.95 -1.91 -11.39
CA ALA A 42 -19.51 -2.11 -11.29
C ALA A 42 -18.75 -0.83 -11.71
N PRO A 43 -17.60 -0.54 -11.09
CA PRO A 43 -16.74 0.53 -11.56
C PRO A 43 -16.23 0.24 -12.97
N LYS A 44 -15.81 1.29 -13.67
CA LYS A 44 -15.17 1.16 -14.99
C LYS A 44 -13.93 0.28 -14.89
N GLU A 45 -13.59 -0.40 -15.98
CA GLU A 45 -12.38 -1.20 -16.07
C GLU A 45 -11.13 -0.38 -15.70
N LEU A 46 -10.21 -0.99 -14.98
CA LEU A 46 -9.01 -0.30 -14.51
C LEU A 46 -8.03 -0.11 -15.67
N GLN A 47 -7.50 1.10 -15.81
CA GLN A 47 -6.48 1.38 -16.83
C GLN A 47 -5.14 0.72 -16.45
N ALA A 48 -4.37 0.28 -17.44
CA ALA A 48 -3.04 -0.27 -17.21
C ALA A 48 -2.15 0.71 -16.41
N GLY A 49 -1.32 0.18 -15.52
CA GLY A 49 -0.45 0.94 -14.64
C GLY A 49 -1.15 1.67 -13.48
N HIS A 50 -2.48 1.57 -13.36
CA HIS A 50 -3.23 2.16 -12.24
C HIS A 50 -3.53 1.11 -11.17
N PHE A 51 -3.68 1.60 -9.94
CA PHE A 51 -4.04 0.78 -8.79
C PHE A 51 -5.48 1.08 -8.38
N ARG A 52 -6.21 0.03 -8.02
CA ARG A 52 -7.50 0.15 -7.35
C ARG A 52 -7.53 -0.74 -6.12
N LEU A 53 -8.02 -0.19 -5.02
CA LEU A 53 -8.24 -0.94 -3.79
C LEU A 53 -9.73 -0.98 -3.48
N TYR A 54 -10.30 -2.18 -3.52
CA TYR A 54 -11.59 -2.44 -2.92
C TYR A 54 -11.43 -2.53 -1.40
N SER A 55 -12.14 -1.65 -0.69
CA SER A 55 -11.92 -1.33 0.72
C SER A 55 -13.25 -1.27 1.48
N MET A 56 -13.18 -1.06 2.78
CA MET A 56 -14.30 -0.56 3.59
C MET A 56 -13.72 0.40 4.63
N ARG A 57 -14.30 1.61 4.76
CA ARG A 57 -13.74 2.74 5.55
C ARG A 57 -13.30 2.39 6.97
N PHE A 58 -14.01 1.47 7.61
CA PHE A 58 -13.77 1.06 8.99
C PHE A 58 -13.00 -0.27 9.12
N CYS A 59 -12.64 -0.92 8.01
CA CYS A 59 -11.94 -2.20 8.04
C CYS A 59 -10.46 -2.02 8.44
N PRO A 60 -10.00 -2.61 9.57
CA PRO A 60 -8.59 -2.52 9.98
C PRO A 60 -7.65 -3.22 8.98
N PHE A 61 -8.09 -4.29 8.33
CA PHE A 61 -7.31 -4.98 7.30
C PHE A 61 -7.12 -4.12 6.06
N SER A 62 -8.16 -3.39 5.64
CA SER A 62 -8.05 -2.46 4.50
C SER A 62 -7.19 -1.25 4.84
N LYS A 63 -7.25 -0.76 6.08
CA LYS A 63 -6.35 0.30 6.57
C LYS A 63 -4.87 -0.07 6.43
N ARG A 64 -4.50 -1.34 6.62
CA ARG A 64 -3.12 -1.79 6.39
C ARG A 64 -2.67 -1.55 4.95
N ALA A 65 -3.47 -1.96 3.96
CA ALA A 65 -3.17 -1.72 2.54
C ALA A 65 -3.13 -0.23 2.20
N LEU A 66 -4.07 0.56 2.72
CA LEU A 66 -4.10 2.02 2.55
C LEU A 66 -2.83 2.69 3.10
N ILE A 67 -2.33 2.26 4.27
CA ILE A 67 -1.08 2.78 4.84
C ILE A 67 0.11 2.48 3.92
N TYR A 68 0.19 1.28 3.34
CA TYR A 68 1.24 0.93 2.39
C TYR A 68 1.18 1.79 1.13
N LEU A 69 0.01 1.91 0.50
CA LEU A 69 -0.19 2.76 -0.68
C LEU A 69 0.23 4.21 -0.40
N ALA A 70 -0.25 4.78 0.72
CA ALA A 70 0.09 6.14 1.12
C ALA A 70 1.59 6.31 1.41
N LYS A 71 2.20 5.41 2.18
CA LYS A 71 3.61 5.51 2.58
C LYS A 71 4.56 5.38 1.38
N LYS A 72 4.19 4.56 0.40
CA LYS A 72 4.96 4.35 -0.84
C LYS A 72 4.65 5.37 -1.93
N GLY A 73 3.67 6.26 -1.72
CA GLY A 73 3.30 7.29 -2.69
C GLY A 73 2.58 6.75 -3.92
N ILE A 74 1.96 5.57 -3.80
CA ILE A 74 1.22 4.94 -4.88
C ILE A 74 -0.16 5.59 -4.97
N LYS A 75 -0.46 6.18 -6.12
CA LYS A 75 -1.79 6.71 -6.42
C LYS A 75 -2.73 5.54 -6.68
N ALA A 76 -3.87 5.53 -5.99
CA ALA A 76 -4.86 4.46 -6.13
C ALA A 76 -6.28 5.02 -6.06
N GLU A 77 -7.17 4.41 -6.83
CA GLU A 77 -8.62 4.57 -6.68
C GLU A 77 -9.11 3.66 -5.53
N ILE A 78 -9.84 4.23 -4.58
CA ILE A 78 -10.42 3.50 -3.47
C ILE A 78 -11.91 3.34 -3.70
N ILE A 79 -12.36 2.09 -3.77
CA ILE A 79 -13.76 1.74 -3.90
C ILE A 79 -14.23 1.10 -2.60
N ASN A 80 -15.11 1.79 -1.88
CA ASN A 80 -15.69 1.25 -0.67
C ASN A 80 -16.78 0.23 -1.02
N ILE A 81 -16.74 -0.96 -0.41
CA ILE A 81 -17.73 -2.03 -0.55
C ILE A 81 -18.57 -2.12 0.72
N ASN A 82 -19.89 -2.22 0.54
CA ASN A 82 -20.80 -2.55 1.63
C ASN A 82 -20.68 -4.05 1.94
N LEU A 83 -20.10 -4.39 3.08
CA LEU A 83 -19.86 -5.80 3.44
C LEU A 83 -21.11 -6.55 3.91
N LYS A 84 -22.21 -5.84 4.23
CA LYS A 84 -23.50 -6.45 4.60
C LYS A 84 -24.33 -6.78 3.36
N GLU A 85 -24.26 -5.92 2.35
CA GLU A 85 -25.00 -6.03 1.09
C GLU A 85 -24.00 -5.95 -0.07
N LYS A 86 -23.17 -6.98 -0.23
CA LYS A 86 -22.06 -6.97 -1.20
C LYS A 86 -22.61 -6.91 -2.63
N PRO A 87 -22.04 -6.09 -3.53
CA PRO A 87 -22.37 -6.15 -4.94
C PRO A 87 -22.04 -7.51 -5.56
N GLU A 88 -22.94 -8.08 -6.35
CA GLU A 88 -22.73 -9.38 -7.01
C GLU A 88 -21.46 -9.41 -7.89
N TRP A 89 -21.19 -8.33 -8.62
CA TRP A 89 -19.99 -8.22 -9.47
C TRP A 89 -18.69 -8.26 -8.66
N TYR A 90 -18.73 -7.97 -7.36
CA TYR A 90 -17.52 -7.96 -6.53
C TYR A 90 -16.95 -9.36 -6.33
N PHE A 91 -17.79 -10.39 -6.35
CA PHE A 91 -17.36 -11.78 -6.23
C PHE A 91 -16.48 -12.25 -7.40
N ALA A 92 -16.59 -11.61 -8.57
CA ALA A 92 -15.68 -11.84 -9.69
C ALA A 92 -14.27 -11.25 -9.45
N LYS A 93 -14.13 -10.27 -8.56
CA LYS A 93 -12.83 -9.71 -8.14
C LYS A 93 -12.24 -10.51 -6.98
N ASN A 94 -13.05 -10.85 -5.99
CA ASN A 94 -12.64 -11.73 -4.88
C ASN A 94 -13.79 -12.68 -4.53
N SER A 95 -13.60 -13.98 -4.73
CA SER A 95 -14.60 -15.02 -4.48
C SER A 95 -15.09 -15.08 -3.04
N ASP A 96 -14.26 -14.67 -2.07
CA ASP A 96 -14.64 -14.61 -0.65
C ASP A 96 -15.48 -13.35 -0.34
N GLY A 97 -15.54 -12.41 -1.30
CA GLY A 97 -16.16 -11.10 -1.13
C GLY A 97 -15.55 -10.32 0.04
N ALA A 98 -14.27 -10.54 0.35
CA ALA A 98 -13.57 -9.94 1.47
C ALA A 98 -12.75 -8.72 1.02
N VAL A 99 -12.64 -7.74 1.92
CA VAL A 99 -11.75 -6.57 1.74
C VAL A 99 -10.59 -6.64 2.73
N PRO A 100 -9.38 -6.17 2.36
CA PRO A 100 -9.04 -5.51 1.11
C PRO A 100 -8.86 -6.48 -0.08
N THR A 101 -9.09 -5.95 -1.29
CA THR A 101 -8.72 -6.59 -2.55
C THR A 101 -8.06 -5.54 -3.44
N LEU A 102 -6.81 -5.78 -3.84
CA LEU A 102 -6.04 -4.89 -4.72
C LEU A 102 -6.15 -5.37 -6.17
N GLU A 103 -6.45 -4.46 -7.08
CA GLU A 103 -6.42 -4.67 -8.52
C GLU A 103 -5.29 -3.83 -9.14
N TYR A 104 -4.46 -4.47 -9.97
CA TYR A 104 -3.34 -3.85 -10.68
C TYR A 104 -3.01 -4.66 -11.94
N ASP A 105 -2.92 -3.99 -13.10
CA ASP A 105 -2.64 -4.61 -14.41
C ASP A 105 -3.51 -5.84 -14.72
N GLY A 106 -4.83 -5.71 -14.47
CA GLY A 106 -5.81 -6.77 -14.71
C GLY A 106 -5.69 -7.98 -13.77
N LYS A 107 -4.80 -7.92 -12.77
CA LYS A 107 -4.59 -8.96 -11.77
C LYS A 107 -5.14 -8.52 -10.44
N VAL A 108 -5.58 -9.49 -9.65
CA VAL A 108 -6.11 -9.26 -8.31
C VAL A 108 -5.22 -9.92 -7.25
N VAL A 109 -4.99 -9.20 -6.16
CA VAL A 109 -4.31 -9.69 -4.96
C VAL A 109 -5.24 -9.46 -3.77
N SER A 110 -5.63 -10.53 -3.09
CA SER A 110 -6.39 -10.51 -1.84
C SER A 110 -5.45 -10.71 -0.63
N GLU A 111 -6.01 -10.70 0.57
CA GLU A 111 -5.29 -10.79 1.85
C GLU A 111 -4.43 -9.57 2.20
N SER A 112 -4.82 -8.87 3.26
CA SER A 112 -4.17 -7.62 3.68
C SER A 112 -2.66 -7.72 3.95
N THR A 113 -2.15 -8.86 4.43
CA THR A 113 -0.70 -9.09 4.59
C THR A 113 0.01 -9.34 3.27
N VAL A 114 -0.63 -10.08 2.37
CA VAL A 114 -0.09 -10.40 1.04
C VAL A 114 -0.06 -9.13 0.18
N ILE A 115 -1.12 -8.32 0.20
CA ILE A 115 -1.16 -7.01 -0.45
C ILE A 115 -0.04 -6.10 0.05
N SER A 116 0.16 -6.01 1.37
CA SER A 116 1.27 -5.24 1.95
C SER A 116 2.63 -5.72 1.43
N GLN A 117 2.87 -7.03 1.43
CA GLN A 117 4.12 -7.60 0.94
C GLN A 117 4.32 -7.35 -0.56
N PHE A 118 3.27 -7.55 -1.36
CA PHE A 118 3.27 -7.31 -2.81
C PHE A 118 3.60 -5.86 -3.14
N LEU A 119 2.94 -4.90 -2.48
CA LEU A 119 3.23 -3.47 -2.67
C LEU A 119 4.67 -3.15 -2.28
N ASP A 120 5.20 -3.78 -1.23
CA ASP A 120 6.57 -3.56 -0.79
C ASP A 120 7.62 -4.08 -1.78
N ASP A 121 7.39 -5.28 -2.31
CA ASP A 121 8.25 -5.94 -3.28
C ASP A 121 8.23 -5.24 -4.66
N LEU A 122 7.09 -4.63 -5.04
CA LEU A 122 6.95 -3.89 -6.30
C LEU A 122 7.81 -2.62 -6.36
N MET A 123 8.12 -2.02 -5.20
CA MET A 123 8.86 -0.76 -5.07
C MET A 123 9.94 -0.89 -3.97
N PRO A 124 11.03 -1.64 -4.24
CA PRO A 124 12.04 -1.99 -3.25
C PRO A 124 12.87 -0.78 -2.77
N GLU A 125 12.95 0.29 -3.57
CA GLU A 125 13.64 1.53 -3.22
C GLU A 125 12.94 2.32 -2.11
N THR A 126 11.64 2.11 -1.93
CA THR A 126 10.81 2.69 -0.87
C THR A 126 10.28 1.63 0.10
N SER A 127 11.05 0.54 0.29
CA SER A 127 10.69 -0.56 1.20
C SER A 127 10.32 -0.05 2.59
N ILE A 128 9.16 -0.48 3.10
CA ILE A 128 8.72 -0.24 4.46
C ILE A 128 9.37 -1.26 5.41
N LEU A 129 9.58 -2.48 4.92
CA LEU A 129 10.22 -3.53 5.71
C LEU A 129 11.75 -3.37 5.74
N PRO A 130 12.42 -3.86 6.79
CA PRO A 130 13.88 -3.93 6.85
C PRO A 130 14.46 -4.73 5.68
N LYS A 131 15.66 -4.32 5.24
CA LYS A 131 16.42 -5.03 4.19
C LYS A 131 17.13 -6.27 4.71
N ASP A 132 17.53 -6.25 5.98
CA ASP A 132 18.17 -7.39 6.62
C ASP A 132 17.18 -8.57 6.73
N PRO A 133 17.53 -9.78 6.26
CA PRO A 133 16.64 -10.93 6.30
C PRO A 133 16.20 -11.33 7.72
N TYR A 134 17.09 -11.19 8.71
CA TYR A 134 16.80 -11.54 10.09
C TYR A 134 15.82 -10.54 10.72
N GLU A 135 16.05 -9.23 10.55
CA GLU A 135 15.12 -8.19 11.00
C GLU A 135 13.74 -8.33 10.33
N ARG A 136 13.70 -8.66 9.03
CA ARG A 136 12.43 -8.91 8.32
C ARG A 136 11.72 -10.15 8.86
N ALA A 137 12.44 -11.19 9.26
CA ALA A 137 11.86 -12.35 9.96
C ALA A 137 11.30 -11.96 11.34
N GLN A 138 11.99 -11.11 12.11
CA GLN A 138 11.50 -10.61 13.40
C GLN A 138 10.20 -9.81 13.25
N GLN A 139 10.06 -9.00 12.20
CA GLN A 139 8.80 -8.30 11.90
C GLN A 139 7.63 -9.27 11.66
N ARG A 140 7.88 -10.38 10.95
CA ARG A 140 6.87 -11.42 10.69
C ARG A 140 6.48 -12.18 11.95
N ILE A 141 7.45 -12.51 12.81
CA ILE A 141 7.20 -13.15 14.10
C ILE A 141 6.38 -12.22 14.99
N LEU A 142 6.75 -10.94 15.07
CA LEU A 142 6.02 -9.94 15.84
C LEU A 142 4.58 -9.80 15.33
N PHE A 143 4.39 -9.73 14.01
CA PHE A 143 3.06 -9.70 13.40
C PHE A 143 2.22 -10.92 13.79
N GLY A 144 2.79 -12.13 13.76
CA GLY A 144 2.12 -13.35 14.20
C GLY A 144 1.75 -13.37 15.69
N LYS A 145 2.52 -12.70 16.55
CA LYS A 145 2.19 -12.52 17.98
C LYS A 145 1.08 -11.49 18.21
N LEU A 146 0.95 -10.51 17.32
CA LEU A 146 -0.03 -9.43 17.40
C LEU A 146 -1.35 -9.77 16.69
N SER A 147 -1.36 -10.74 15.79
CA SER A 147 -2.61 -11.24 15.23
C SER A 147 -3.42 -11.92 16.34
N PRO A 148 -4.73 -11.64 16.46
CA PRO A 148 -5.59 -12.38 17.37
C PRO A 148 -5.40 -13.88 17.11
N VAL A 149 -5.26 -14.64 18.19
CA VAL A 149 -5.30 -16.12 18.14
C VAL A 149 -6.57 -16.48 17.36
N ARG A 150 -6.38 -17.17 16.23
CA ARG A 150 -7.50 -17.71 15.45
C ARG A 150 -8.28 -18.71 16.29
#